data_AF-A0A816KIL6-F1
#
_entry.id   AF-A0A816KIL6-F1
#
_cell.length_a   1.000
_cell.length_b   1.000
_cell.length_c   1.000
_cell.angle_alpha   90.00
_cell.angle_beta   90.00
_cell.angle_gamma   90.00
#
_symmetry.space_group_name_H-M   'P 1'
#
loop_
_entity.id
_entity.type
_entity.pdbx_description
1 polymer ?
#
loop_
_entity_poly.entity_id
_entity_poly.type
_entity_poly.pdbx_seq_one_letter_code
_entity_poly.pdbx_strand_id
1 'polypeptide(L)'
;MMILSLSTKAHLFYLPFSSQMLEETLYVKNSHRHRNLIKYLKDYIDFISTKYPFWNRTSGADHFLAACHDWAPSETRKHFSKTIRALCNSDVKEGFVFGNDTSLPETYVRDPKKPLSNIGGKSASKRPTVAFFAGQPDHGYVRPILLSYWGNNKDPDLKIFGKLLRSKRNKNYLQFMKTSKYCICAKGYEVNSPRLVEAIFYGCVPVIISDNFVPPFFEVLKWELFAVFVLEKDIPSLKKILMSISERRYKQLQMRVKRVQKLFFVACEA
;
A
#
# COMPACT_ATOMS: atom_id res chain seq x y z
N MET A 1 6.80 2.22 -24.39
CA MET A 1 7.99 2.66 -25.16
C MET A 1 8.92 3.37 -24.19
N MET A 2 10.05 2.76 -23.81
CA MET A 2 11.11 3.47 -23.08
C MET A 2 12.24 3.68 -24.08
N ILE A 3 12.51 4.95 -24.35
CA ILE A 3 13.40 5.43 -25.40
C ILE A 3 14.82 5.00 -25.06
N LEU A 4 15.43 4.17 -25.91
CA LEU A 4 16.86 3.90 -25.93
C LEU A 4 17.59 5.17 -26.41
N SER A 5 17.72 6.18 -25.54
CA SER A 5 18.79 7.15 -25.68
C SER A 5 20.07 6.48 -25.17
N LEU A 6 20.91 5.99 -26.08
CA LEU A 6 22.24 5.38 -25.83
C LEU A 6 22.32 4.57 -24.52
N SER A 7 22.12 3.25 -24.60
CA SER A 7 22.22 2.33 -23.45
C SER A 7 23.53 2.42 -22.66
N THR A 8 24.60 2.97 -23.26
CA THR A 8 25.88 3.26 -22.59
C THR A 8 25.81 4.40 -21.58
N LYS A 9 24.80 5.27 -21.65
CA LYS A 9 24.56 6.39 -20.72
C LYS A 9 23.51 6.07 -19.64
N ALA A 10 22.89 4.89 -19.70
CA ALA A 10 21.84 4.51 -18.76
C ALA A 10 22.44 4.16 -17.38
N HIS A 11 21.90 4.78 -16.34
CA HIS A 11 22.23 4.47 -14.94
C HIS A 11 21.43 3.28 -14.40
N LEU A 12 20.20 3.07 -14.90
CA LEU A 12 19.30 2.00 -14.49
C LEU A 12 18.61 1.38 -15.70
N PHE A 13 18.30 0.08 -15.61
CA PHE A 13 17.62 -0.69 -16.65
C PHE A 13 16.29 -1.25 -16.14
N TYR A 14 15.20 -0.90 -16.81
CA TYR A 14 13.88 -1.41 -16.44
C TYR A 14 13.67 -2.84 -16.94
N LEU A 15 13.16 -3.71 -16.07
CA LEU A 15 12.73 -5.08 -16.38
C LEU A 15 11.20 -5.09 -16.52
N PRO A 16 10.66 -4.99 -17.74
CA PRO A 16 9.23 -4.93 -17.95
C PRO A 16 8.57 -6.28 -17.65
N PHE A 17 7.78 -6.33 -16.58
CA PHE A 17 6.80 -7.38 -16.36
C PHE A 17 5.61 -6.84 -15.54
N SER A 18 4.52 -7.58 -15.53
CA SER A 18 3.35 -7.30 -14.69
C SER A 18 3.00 -8.56 -13.90
N SER A 19 3.09 -8.50 -12.56
CA SER A 19 2.67 -9.61 -11.70
C SER A 19 1.20 -9.97 -11.91
N GLN A 20 0.33 -8.99 -12.14
CA GLN A 20 -1.08 -9.25 -12.44
C GLN A 20 -1.24 -10.04 -13.73
N MET A 21 -0.56 -9.64 -14.81
CA MET A 21 -0.63 -10.38 -16.08
C MET A 21 -0.03 -11.78 -15.97
N LEU A 22 1.02 -11.93 -15.15
CA LEU A 22 1.65 -13.21 -14.86
C LEU A 22 0.67 -14.15 -14.15
N GLU A 23 -0.05 -13.65 -13.15
CA GLU A 23 -1.13 -14.39 -12.50
C GLU A 23 -2.25 -14.76 -13.48
N GLU A 24 -2.83 -13.77 -14.15
CA GLU A 24 -3.99 -13.97 -15.04
C GLU A 24 -3.70 -14.98 -16.17
N THR A 25 -2.45 -15.02 -16.64
CA THR A 25 -2.06 -15.86 -17.77
C THR A 25 -1.58 -17.25 -17.34
N LEU A 26 -0.84 -17.34 -16.24
CA LEU A 26 -0.13 -18.58 -15.89
C LEU A 26 -0.75 -19.30 -14.70
N TYR A 27 -1.40 -18.62 -13.76
CA TYR A 27 -1.83 -19.24 -12.50
C TYR A 27 -2.86 -20.35 -12.72
N VAL A 28 -2.60 -21.51 -12.12
CA VAL A 28 -3.54 -22.63 -12.14
C VAL A 28 -4.48 -22.46 -10.96
N LYS A 29 -5.75 -22.15 -11.24
CA LYS A 29 -6.80 -21.93 -10.23
C LYS A 29 -6.86 -23.11 -9.24
N ASN A 30 -7.00 -22.80 -7.95
CA ASN A 30 -7.03 -23.75 -6.83
C ASN A 30 -5.75 -24.57 -6.60
N SER A 31 -4.65 -24.30 -7.32
CA SER A 31 -3.39 -25.01 -7.09
C SER A 31 -2.69 -24.61 -5.79
N HIS A 32 -2.95 -23.38 -5.31
CA HIS A 32 -2.24 -22.76 -4.18
C HIS A 32 -0.71 -22.79 -4.34
N ARG A 33 -0.23 -22.80 -5.60
CA ARG A 33 1.19 -22.92 -5.95
C ARG A 33 1.55 -21.90 -7.02
N HIS A 34 2.60 -21.11 -6.78
CA HIS A 34 3.07 -20.09 -7.73
C HIS A 34 4.29 -20.56 -8.55
N ARG A 35 4.56 -21.87 -8.61
CA ARG A 35 5.80 -22.43 -9.18
C ARG A 35 5.97 -22.12 -10.67
N ASN A 36 4.88 -22.18 -11.41
CA ASN A 36 4.75 -21.77 -12.81
C ASN A 36 5.11 -20.29 -13.03
N LEU A 37 4.61 -19.39 -12.19
CA LEU A 37 4.91 -17.95 -12.25
C LEU A 37 6.41 -17.71 -11.99
N ILE A 38 6.93 -18.31 -10.91
CA ILE A 38 8.35 -18.22 -10.53
C ILE A 38 9.26 -18.80 -11.64
N LYS A 39 8.87 -19.93 -12.24
CA LYS A 39 9.61 -20.55 -13.34
C LYS A 39 9.66 -19.64 -14.57
N TYR A 40 8.51 -19.06 -14.97
CA TYR A 40 8.47 -18.14 -16.09
C TYR A 40 9.39 -16.94 -15.88
N LEU A 41 9.34 -16.35 -14.68
CA LEU A 41 10.19 -15.21 -14.31
C LEU A 41 11.68 -15.57 -14.26
N LYS A 42 12.03 -16.79 -13.85
CA LYS A 42 13.40 -17.32 -13.98
C LYS A 42 13.82 -17.39 -15.44
N ASP A 43 13.02 -18.04 -16.29
CA ASP A 43 13.36 -18.24 -17.70
C ASP A 43 13.47 -16.89 -18.44
N TYR A 44 12.66 -15.90 -18.04
CA TYR A 44 12.76 -14.51 -18.49
C TYR A 44 14.11 -13.87 -18.10
N ILE A 45 14.55 -13.98 -16.85
CA ILE A 45 15.85 -13.44 -16.43
C ILE A 45 17.01 -14.16 -17.11
N ASP A 46 16.95 -15.48 -17.26
CA ASP A 46 18.00 -16.25 -17.96
C ASP A 46 18.13 -15.79 -19.43
N PHE A 47 17.00 -15.51 -20.08
CA PHE A 47 16.99 -14.93 -21.42
C PHE A 47 17.62 -13.54 -21.44
N ILE A 48 17.25 -12.66 -20.50
CA ILE A 48 17.81 -11.30 -20.41
C ILE A 48 19.32 -11.36 -20.18
N SER A 49 19.79 -12.18 -19.24
CA SER A 49 21.21 -12.30 -18.89
C SER A 49 22.06 -12.86 -20.03
N THR A 50 21.46 -13.72 -20.86
CA THR A 50 22.15 -14.32 -22.01
C THR A 50 22.16 -13.38 -23.22
N LYS A 51 21.04 -12.70 -23.48
CA LYS A 51 20.87 -11.89 -24.70
C LYS A 51 21.45 -10.49 -24.60
N TYR A 52 21.39 -9.87 -23.42
CA TYR A 52 21.75 -8.46 -23.25
C TYR A 52 22.99 -8.31 -22.36
N PRO A 53 24.11 -7.75 -22.90
CA PRO A 53 25.37 -7.66 -22.15
C PRO A 53 25.29 -6.75 -20.92
N PHE A 54 24.30 -5.84 -20.87
CA PHE A 54 24.11 -4.90 -19.76
C PHE A 54 23.81 -5.60 -18.44
N TRP A 55 23.16 -6.77 -18.45
CA TRP A 55 22.94 -7.56 -17.25
C TRP A 55 24.26 -7.95 -16.58
N ASN A 56 25.24 -8.39 -17.37
CA ASN A 56 26.51 -8.92 -16.87
C ASN A 56 27.43 -7.86 -16.25
N ARG A 57 27.19 -6.56 -16.53
CA ARG A 57 27.97 -5.45 -15.96
C ARG A 57 27.88 -5.39 -14.43
N THR A 58 26.69 -5.65 -13.90
CA THR A 58 26.37 -5.53 -12.47
C THR A 58 25.74 -6.80 -11.91
N SER A 59 25.60 -7.84 -12.74
CA SER A 59 24.79 -9.03 -12.43
C SER A 59 23.35 -8.67 -12.00
N GLY A 60 22.77 -7.63 -12.62
CA GLY A 60 21.40 -7.16 -12.38
C GLY A 60 21.23 -6.09 -11.30
N ALA A 61 22.28 -5.62 -10.63
CA ALA A 61 22.17 -4.66 -9.52
C ALA A 61 21.68 -3.26 -9.92
N ASP A 62 21.88 -2.87 -11.17
CA ASP A 62 21.35 -1.64 -11.76
C ASP A 62 20.06 -1.87 -12.56
N HIS A 63 19.48 -3.07 -12.47
CA HIS A 63 18.19 -3.38 -13.07
C HIS A 63 17.09 -3.26 -12.03
N PHE A 64 15.95 -2.73 -12.43
CA PHE A 64 14.81 -2.52 -11.54
C PHE A 64 13.50 -3.01 -12.13
N LEU A 65 12.58 -3.35 -11.23
CA LEU A 65 11.21 -3.72 -11.55
C LEU A 65 10.22 -2.95 -10.70
N ALA A 66 8.98 -2.82 -11.18
CA ALA A 66 7.85 -2.32 -10.42
C ALA A 66 6.76 -3.39 -10.41
N ALA A 67 6.37 -3.85 -9.22
CA ALA A 67 5.39 -4.93 -9.07
C ALA A 67 4.41 -4.63 -7.93
N CYS A 68 3.16 -4.38 -8.30
CA CYS A 68 2.09 -3.97 -7.39
C CYS A 68 0.98 -5.03 -7.35
N HIS A 69 1.35 -6.24 -6.91
CA HIS A 69 0.40 -7.34 -6.69
C HIS A 69 0.75 -8.07 -5.39
N ASP A 70 -0.22 -8.80 -4.82
CA ASP A 70 -0.07 -9.55 -3.58
C ASP A 70 1.07 -10.57 -3.65
N TRP A 71 1.27 -11.19 -4.81
CA TRP A 71 2.27 -12.26 -4.95
C TRP A 71 3.64 -11.78 -5.42
N ALA A 72 3.77 -10.50 -5.78
CA ALA A 72 5.01 -9.92 -6.28
C ALA A 72 6.23 -10.16 -5.36
N PRO A 73 6.11 -10.06 -4.01
CA PRO A 73 7.21 -10.40 -3.12
C PRO A 73 7.67 -11.84 -3.31
N SER A 74 6.74 -12.79 -3.30
CA SER A 74 7.02 -14.22 -3.45
C SER A 74 7.62 -14.59 -4.82
N GLU A 75 7.08 -13.99 -5.89
CA GLU A 75 7.49 -14.21 -7.28
C GLU A 75 8.94 -13.75 -7.53
N THR A 76 9.30 -12.60 -6.98
CA THR A 76 10.58 -11.94 -7.24
C THR A 76 11.68 -12.31 -6.24
N ARG A 77 11.32 -12.83 -5.06
CA ARG A 77 12.26 -13.05 -3.94
C ARG A 77 13.55 -13.76 -4.29
N LYS A 78 13.50 -14.78 -5.17
CA LYS A 78 14.67 -15.61 -5.47
C LYS A 78 15.47 -15.08 -6.66
N HIS A 79 14.85 -15.06 -7.84
CA HIS A 79 15.55 -14.82 -9.11
C HIS A 79 15.83 -13.33 -9.36
N PHE A 80 15.14 -12.43 -8.65
CA PHE A 80 15.31 -10.98 -8.74
C PHE A 80 15.93 -10.39 -7.47
N SER A 81 16.49 -11.23 -6.59
CA SER A 81 17.11 -10.81 -5.32
C SER A 81 18.27 -9.82 -5.47
N LYS A 82 18.93 -9.80 -6.63
CA LYS A 82 20.00 -8.86 -6.95
C LYS A 82 19.51 -7.58 -7.63
N THR A 83 18.24 -7.51 -8.01
CA THR A 83 17.67 -6.34 -8.70
C THR A 83 17.03 -5.38 -7.69
N ILE A 84 16.81 -4.13 -8.10
CA ILE A 84 16.06 -3.14 -7.32
C ILE A 84 14.57 -3.45 -7.49
N ARG A 85 13.89 -3.84 -6.41
CA ARG A 85 12.46 -4.18 -6.47
C ARG A 85 11.62 -3.06 -5.88
N ALA A 86 10.79 -2.44 -6.73
CA ALA A 86 9.77 -1.52 -6.27
C ALA A 86 8.45 -2.30 -6.05
N LEU A 87 8.05 -2.48 -4.79
CA LEU A 87 6.97 -3.38 -4.37
C LEU A 87 5.85 -2.63 -3.65
N CYS A 88 4.58 -2.92 -3.97
CA CYS A 88 3.46 -2.40 -3.18
C CYS A 88 3.29 -3.16 -1.86
N ASN A 89 3.53 -4.47 -1.85
CA ASN A 89 3.49 -5.29 -0.65
C ASN A 89 4.90 -5.42 -0.07
N SER A 90 5.26 -4.46 0.76
CA SER A 90 6.59 -4.31 1.36
C SER A 90 6.60 -4.82 2.80
N ASP A 91 6.75 -6.14 2.96
CA ASP A 91 6.86 -6.83 4.25
C ASP A 91 8.29 -7.33 4.49
N VAL A 92 8.91 -6.90 5.59
CA VAL A 92 10.27 -7.33 5.98
C VAL A 92 10.36 -8.84 6.25
N LYS A 93 9.27 -9.49 6.69
CA LYS A 93 9.21 -10.94 6.89
C LYS A 93 9.07 -11.72 5.58
N GLU A 94 8.53 -11.09 4.54
CA GLU A 94 8.39 -11.71 3.22
C GLU A 94 9.58 -11.45 2.28
N GLY A 95 10.62 -10.82 2.82
CA GLY A 95 11.90 -10.65 2.14
C GLY A 95 12.06 -9.29 1.47
N PHE A 96 11.35 -8.26 1.92
CA PHE A 96 11.70 -6.87 1.61
C PHE A 96 13.06 -6.51 2.23
N VAL A 97 13.96 -5.92 1.43
CA VAL A 97 15.34 -5.59 1.82
C VAL A 97 15.55 -4.08 1.81
N PHE A 98 15.76 -3.49 2.99
CA PHE A 98 16.10 -2.07 3.11
C PHE A 98 17.35 -1.69 2.33
N GLY A 99 17.33 -0.53 1.68
CA GLY A 99 18.45 -0.01 0.90
C GLY A 99 18.59 -0.62 -0.50
N ASN A 100 17.86 -1.69 -0.80
CA ASN A 100 17.80 -2.29 -2.14
C ASN A 100 16.40 -2.20 -2.75
N ASP A 101 15.38 -2.60 -1.99
CA ASP A 101 13.99 -2.52 -2.41
C ASP A 101 13.39 -1.17 -2.01
N THR A 102 12.31 -0.77 -2.68
CA THR A 102 11.55 0.43 -2.36
C THR A 102 10.04 0.14 -2.33
N SER A 103 9.30 0.80 -1.44
CA SER A 103 7.86 0.61 -1.31
C SER A 103 7.08 1.56 -2.23
N LEU A 104 6.15 1.00 -3.00
CA LEU A 104 5.27 1.73 -3.91
C LEU A 104 3.89 1.99 -3.28
N PRO A 105 3.29 3.17 -3.52
CA PRO A 105 1.93 3.44 -3.09
C PRO A 105 0.92 2.64 -3.93
N GLU A 106 0.06 1.90 -3.25
CA GLU A 106 -1.13 1.27 -3.85
C GLU A 106 -2.35 2.17 -3.60
N THR A 107 -3.16 2.43 -4.63
CA THR A 107 -4.39 3.20 -4.47
C THR A 107 -5.51 2.68 -5.37
N TYR A 108 -6.74 2.87 -4.91
CA TYR A 108 -7.93 2.55 -5.68
C TYR A 108 -8.40 3.78 -6.46
N VAL A 109 -8.11 3.81 -7.76
CA VAL A 109 -8.58 4.87 -8.65
C VAL A 109 -10.06 4.64 -8.99
N ARG A 110 -10.94 5.48 -8.42
CA ARG A 110 -12.40 5.32 -8.56
C ARG A 110 -12.91 5.63 -9.97
N ASP A 111 -12.33 6.64 -10.59
CA ASP A 111 -12.66 7.10 -11.95
C ASP A 111 -11.33 7.40 -12.66
N PRO A 112 -10.88 6.52 -13.58
CA PRO A 112 -9.64 6.71 -14.31
C PRO A 112 -9.59 7.99 -15.15
N LYS A 113 -10.74 8.52 -15.59
CA LYS A 113 -10.80 9.79 -16.33
C LYS A 113 -10.64 11.00 -15.42
N LYS A 114 -10.87 10.83 -14.11
CA LYS A 114 -10.77 11.87 -13.09
C LYS A 114 -10.14 11.29 -11.82
N PRO A 115 -8.86 10.86 -11.86
CA PRO A 115 -8.23 10.11 -10.77
C PRO A 115 -8.13 10.93 -9.48
N LEU A 116 -8.07 12.26 -9.62
CA LEU A 116 -8.01 13.21 -8.51
C LEU A 116 -9.40 13.75 -8.08
N SER A 117 -10.49 13.17 -8.59
CA SER A 117 -11.83 13.58 -8.18
C SER A 117 -12.09 13.27 -6.71
N ASN A 118 -12.85 14.15 -6.05
CA ASN A 118 -13.25 14.00 -4.65
C ASN A 118 -12.11 14.02 -3.63
N ILE A 119 -10.87 14.40 -3.98
CA ILE A 119 -9.80 14.61 -3.02
C ILE A 119 -10.17 15.70 -2.01
N GLY A 120 -9.58 15.61 -0.81
CA GLY A 120 -9.83 16.52 0.30
C GLY A 120 -10.92 16.03 1.24
N GLY A 121 -10.94 16.61 2.43
CA GLY A 121 -11.88 16.28 3.48
C GLY A 121 -12.07 17.47 4.43
N LYS A 122 -12.79 17.26 5.51
CA LYS A 122 -13.12 18.34 6.45
C LYS A 122 -11.87 18.82 7.23
N SER A 123 -11.92 20.04 7.76
CA SER A 123 -10.92 20.55 8.70
C SER A 123 -10.91 19.73 10.00
N ALA A 124 -9.82 19.81 10.77
CA ALA A 124 -9.68 19.12 12.06
C ALA A 124 -10.91 19.29 12.97
N SER A 125 -11.45 20.52 13.08
CA SER A 125 -12.62 20.84 13.91
C SER A 125 -13.95 20.29 13.39
N LYS A 126 -14.02 19.89 12.12
CA LYS A 126 -15.23 19.40 11.45
C LYS A 126 -15.18 17.88 11.23
N ARG A 127 -14.44 17.17 12.10
CA ARG A 127 -14.29 15.71 12.10
C ARG A 127 -14.77 15.11 13.42
N PRO A 128 -16.08 14.85 13.57
CA PRO A 128 -16.67 14.38 14.82
C PRO A 128 -16.34 12.92 15.13
N THR A 129 -16.07 12.09 14.11
CA THR A 129 -15.73 10.68 14.29
C THR A 129 -14.27 10.54 14.72
N VAL A 130 -13.98 9.82 15.80
CA VAL A 130 -12.60 9.59 16.26
C VAL A 130 -11.85 8.73 15.24
N ALA A 131 -12.35 7.52 14.95
CA ALA A 131 -11.71 6.66 13.98
C ALA A 131 -12.70 5.95 13.05
N PHE A 132 -12.25 5.63 11.85
CA PHE A 132 -13.03 4.89 10.87
C PHE A 132 -12.25 3.71 10.27
N PHE A 133 -12.97 2.62 10.04
CA PHE A 133 -12.55 1.47 9.27
C PHE A 133 -13.76 0.85 8.56
N ALA A 134 -13.55 0.37 7.34
CA ALA A 134 -14.47 -0.52 6.66
C ALA A 134 -13.69 -1.46 5.74
N GLY A 135 -13.88 -2.76 5.87
CA GLY A 135 -13.14 -3.77 5.10
C GLY A 135 -13.74 -5.16 5.22
N GLN A 136 -13.40 -6.04 4.28
CA GLN A 136 -13.84 -7.42 4.32
C GLN A 136 -13.37 -8.10 5.64
N PRO A 137 -14.29 -8.67 6.45
CA PRO A 137 -13.97 -9.23 7.76
C PRO A 137 -12.98 -10.39 7.71
N ASP A 138 -13.18 -11.32 6.79
CA ASP A 138 -12.43 -12.58 6.61
C ASP A 138 -11.15 -12.42 5.79
N HIS A 139 -10.65 -11.19 5.64
CA HIS A 139 -9.48 -10.90 4.81
C HIS A 139 -8.27 -10.64 5.72
N GLY A 140 -7.43 -11.67 5.88
CA GLY A 140 -6.31 -11.68 6.83
C GLY A 140 -6.74 -11.85 8.29
N TYR A 141 -5.78 -12.04 9.20
CA TYR A 141 -6.07 -12.33 10.62
C TYR A 141 -6.30 -11.06 11.46
N VAL A 142 -5.80 -9.89 11.04
CA VAL A 142 -5.89 -8.64 11.82
C VAL A 142 -7.29 -8.04 11.79
N ARG A 143 -7.99 -8.10 10.65
CA ARG A 143 -9.33 -7.50 10.49
C ARG A 143 -10.40 -8.17 11.37
N PRO A 144 -10.47 -9.51 11.50
CA PRO A 144 -11.33 -10.17 12.47
C PRO A 144 -11.08 -9.70 13.89
N ILE A 145 -9.82 -9.54 14.30
CA ILE A 145 -9.46 -9.07 15.65
C ILE A 145 -9.97 -7.64 15.84
N LEU A 146 -9.69 -6.72 14.91
CA LEU A 146 -10.18 -5.35 14.94
C LEU A 146 -11.71 -5.27 15.08
N LEU A 147 -12.44 -6.07 14.28
CA LEU A 147 -13.90 -6.12 14.31
C LEU A 147 -14.44 -6.76 15.59
N SER A 148 -13.75 -7.76 16.15
CA SER A 148 -14.16 -8.41 17.39
C SER A 148 -14.15 -7.42 18.57
N TYR A 149 -13.16 -6.53 18.63
CA TYR A 149 -13.08 -5.50 19.70
C TYR A 149 -13.98 -4.30 19.43
N TRP A 150 -13.96 -3.76 18.21
CA TRP A 150 -14.53 -2.42 17.94
C TRP A 150 -15.66 -2.39 16.91
N GLY A 151 -15.95 -3.51 16.27
CA GLY A 151 -17.01 -3.61 15.26
C GLY A 151 -18.41 -3.49 15.85
N ASN A 152 -19.42 -3.60 14.98
CA ASN A 152 -20.84 -3.65 15.34
C ASN A 152 -21.33 -2.46 16.20
N ASN A 153 -20.77 -1.26 15.98
CA ASN A 153 -21.11 -0.03 16.71
C ASN A 153 -20.97 -0.15 18.24
N LYS A 154 -20.05 -0.98 18.73
CA LYS A 154 -19.76 -1.11 20.17
C LYS A 154 -19.34 0.21 20.84
N ASP A 155 -18.79 1.14 20.06
CA ASP A 155 -18.40 2.46 20.52
C ASP A 155 -18.95 3.53 19.57
N PRO A 156 -19.61 4.59 20.08
CA PRO A 156 -20.24 5.61 19.23
C PRO A 156 -19.22 6.45 18.45
N ASP A 157 -17.99 6.59 18.95
CA ASP A 157 -16.94 7.43 18.38
C ASP A 157 -16.08 6.68 17.34
N LEU A 158 -16.12 5.33 17.36
CA LEU A 158 -15.39 4.46 16.46
C LEU A 158 -16.33 3.85 15.43
N LYS A 159 -16.20 4.29 14.18
CA LYS A 159 -16.97 3.77 13.04
C LYS A 159 -16.20 2.62 12.39
N ILE A 160 -16.19 1.46 13.04
CA ILE A 160 -15.49 0.26 12.58
C ILE A 160 -16.51 -0.73 12.03
N PHE A 161 -16.40 -1.04 10.74
CA PHE A 161 -17.34 -1.89 10.03
C PHE A 161 -16.63 -3.00 9.28
N GLY A 162 -17.35 -4.10 9.05
CA GLY A 162 -17.00 -5.05 8.02
C GLY A 162 -17.16 -4.46 6.62
N LYS A 163 -17.60 -5.29 5.66
CA LYS A 163 -17.88 -4.81 4.30
C LYS A 163 -19.12 -3.89 4.34
N LEU A 164 -18.92 -2.60 4.05
CA LEU A 164 -20.03 -1.68 3.85
C LEU A 164 -20.77 -2.05 2.56
N LEU A 165 -22.11 -2.08 2.63
CA LEU A 165 -22.95 -2.26 1.45
C LEU A 165 -22.67 -1.11 0.46
N ARG A 166 -22.52 -1.47 -0.82
CA ARG A 166 -22.32 -0.50 -1.90
C ARG A 166 -23.59 0.35 -2.06
N SER A 167 -23.62 1.53 -1.46
CA SER A 167 -24.57 2.57 -1.88
C SER A 167 -24.15 3.15 -3.23
N LYS A 168 -25.06 3.78 -3.97
CA LYS A 168 -24.72 4.53 -5.20
C LYS A 168 -23.51 5.43 -4.93
N ARG A 169 -22.36 5.14 -5.57
CA ARG A 169 -21.05 5.82 -5.46
C ARG A 169 -20.29 5.69 -4.11
N ASN A 170 -20.60 4.69 -3.27
CA ASN A 170 -19.91 4.50 -1.97
C ASN A 170 -19.90 5.78 -1.09
N LYS A 171 -21.00 6.55 -1.11
CA LYS A 171 -21.10 7.86 -0.41
C LYS A 171 -20.78 7.73 1.08
N ASN A 172 -21.20 6.64 1.72
CA ASN A 172 -21.01 6.44 3.16
C ASN A 172 -19.53 6.25 3.51
N TYR A 173 -18.78 5.45 2.74
CA TYR A 173 -17.35 5.26 2.95
C TYR A 173 -16.58 6.57 2.79
N LEU A 174 -16.82 7.29 1.68
CA LEU A 174 -16.16 8.57 1.43
C LEU A 174 -16.48 9.59 2.52
N GLN A 175 -17.74 9.66 2.94
CA GLN A 175 -18.15 10.55 4.00
C GLN A 175 -17.37 10.26 5.29
N PHE A 176 -17.31 9.01 5.73
CA PHE A 176 -16.56 8.64 6.92
C PHE A 176 -15.06 8.96 6.79
N MET A 177 -14.42 8.66 5.66
CA MET A 177 -13.01 9.03 5.44
C MET A 177 -12.78 10.55 5.55
N LYS A 178 -13.74 11.35 5.05
CA LYS A 178 -13.66 12.82 5.07
C LYS A 178 -14.02 13.46 6.41
N THR A 179 -14.74 12.76 7.28
CA THR A 179 -15.22 13.26 8.58
C THR A 179 -14.60 12.58 9.80
N SER A 180 -13.71 11.60 9.62
CA SER A 180 -13.01 10.93 10.73
C SER A 180 -11.67 11.55 11.00
N LYS A 181 -11.25 11.64 12.27
CA LYS A 181 -9.92 12.13 12.64
C LYS A 181 -8.84 11.16 12.15
N TYR A 182 -9.05 9.88 12.45
CA TYR A 182 -8.14 8.78 12.16
C TYR A 182 -8.78 7.75 11.23
N CYS A 183 -8.01 7.21 10.28
CA CYS A 183 -8.47 6.17 9.37
C CYS A 183 -7.58 4.93 9.54
N ILE A 184 -8.17 3.86 10.06
CA ILE A 184 -7.46 2.63 10.39
C ILE A 184 -7.10 1.89 9.10
N CYS A 185 -5.83 1.58 8.94
CA CYS A 185 -5.24 0.84 7.84
C CYS A 185 -4.73 -0.49 8.40
N ALA A 186 -5.69 -1.38 8.71
CA ALA A 186 -5.39 -2.73 9.18
C ALA A 186 -5.03 -3.64 8.00
N LYS A 187 -3.93 -4.39 8.15
CA LYS A 187 -3.45 -5.34 7.13
C LYS A 187 -4.51 -6.36 6.75
N GLY A 188 -4.41 -6.82 5.51
CA GLY A 188 -5.23 -7.89 4.96
C GLY A 188 -4.51 -9.22 5.01
N TYR A 189 -4.63 -9.99 3.93
CA TYR A 189 -3.71 -11.10 3.64
C TYR A 189 -2.29 -10.55 3.54
N GLU A 190 -2.15 -9.46 2.78
CA GLU A 190 -0.92 -8.69 2.69
C GLU A 190 -0.85 -7.52 3.67
N VAL A 191 0.37 -7.00 3.85
CA VAL A 191 0.68 -5.88 4.74
C VAL A 191 0.10 -4.54 4.30
N ASN A 192 -0.09 -4.33 3.00
CA ASN A 192 -0.56 -3.06 2.46
C ASN A 192 -2.08 -3.04 2.26
N SER A 193 -2.63 -1.85 2.07
CA SER A 193 -4.00 -1.65 1.65
C SER A 193 -4.15 -0.31 0.94
N PRO A 194 -4.95 -0.22 -0.15
CA PRO A 194 -5.26 1.05 -0.82
C PRO A 194 -5.78 2.14 0.11
N ARG A 195 -6.36 1.73 1.24
CA ARG A 195 -6.90 2.63 2.27
C ARG A 195 -5.84 3.57 2.84
N LEU A 196 -4.57 3.16 2.87
CA LEU A 196 -3.46 4.01 3.31
C LEU A 196 -3.40 5.29 2.48
N VAL A 197 -3.41 5.15 1.16
CA VAL A 197 -3.39 6.28 0.22
C VAL A 197 -4.74 7.01 0.22
N GLU A 198 -5.87 6.30 0.30
CA GLU A 198 -7.18 6.96 0.43
C GLU A 198 -7.27 7.84 1.68
N ALA A 199 -6.71 7.42 2.83
CA ALA A 199 -6.68 8.23 4.05
C ALA A 199 -5.94 9.55 3.84
N ILE A 200 -4.80 9.49 3.14
CA ILE A 200 -4.02 10.66 2.76
C ILE A 200 -4.82 11.57 1.81
N PHE A 201 -5.48 11.01 0.79
CA PHE A 201 -6.33 11.75 -0.14
C PHE A 201 -7.49 12.48 0.54
N TYR A 202 -8.05 11.91 1.60
CA TYR A 202 -9.17 12.53 2.31
C TYR A 202 -8.74 13.33 3.55
N GLY A 203 -7.43 13.53 3.76
CA GLY A 203 -6.90 14.30 4.89
C GLY A 203 -7.24 13.68 6.25
N CYS A 204 -7.42 12.36 6.28
CA CYS A 204 -7.62 11.55 7.47
C CYS A 204 -6.26 11.04 7.93
N VAL A 205 -5.93 11.13 9.22
CA VAL A 205 -4.63 10.66 9.72
C VAL A 205 -4.59 9.13 9.61
N PRO A 206 -3.68 8.53 8.82
CA PRO A 206 -3.59 7.09 8.72
C PRO A 206 -3.17 6.48 10.06
N VAL A 207 -3.84 5.41 10.49
CA VAL A 207 -3.44 4.58 11.63
C VAL A 207 -3.06 3.21 11.09
N ILE A 208 -1.77 2.92 11.03
CA ILE A 208 -1.24 1.69 10.44
C ILE A 208 -1.24 0.60 11.51
N ILE A 209 -1.93 -0.50 11.22
CA ILE A 209 -1.95 -1.73 12.04
C ILE A 209 -1.47 -2.87 11.15
N SER A 210 -0.15 -2.97 11.05
CA SER A 210 0.58 -3.92 10.19
C SER A 210 2.04 -3.92 10.63
N ASP A 211 2.43 -4.87 11.49
CA ASP A 211 3.66 -4.74 12.30
C ASP A 211 4.96 -4.75 11.46
N ASN A 212 4.94 -5.38 10.28
CA ASN A 212 6.14 -5.58 9.44
C ASN A 212 6.13 -4.73 8.17
N PHE A 213 5.16 -3.83 8.04
CA PHE A 213 4.96 -3.05 6.83
C PHE A 213 5.95 -1.89 6.72
N VAL A 214 6.63 -1.81 5.57
CA VAL A 214 7.42 -0.63 5.20
C VAL A 214 6.55 0.25 4.31
N PRO A 215 6.09 1.42 4.78
CA PRO A 215 5.15 2.23 4.00
C PRO A 215 5.82 2.95 2.80
N PRO A 216 5.06 3.42 1.81
CA PRO A 216 5.62 4.02 0.59
C PRO A 216 6.54 5.22 0.87
N PHE A 217 7.62 5.34 0.09
CA PHE A 217 8.62 6.40 0.23
C PHE A 217 9.25 6.46 1.63
N PHE A 218 9.38 5.32 2.32
CA PHE A 218 9.91 5.24 3.69
C PHE A 218 11.28 5.92 3.84
N GLU A 219 12.12 5.85 2.80
CA GLU A 219 13.48 6.39 2.77
C GLU A 219 13.50 7.93 2.75
N VAL A 220 12.40 8.55 2.33
CA VAL A 220 12.30 10.02 2.13
C VAL A 220 11.31 10.67 3.09
N LEU A 221 10.26 9.94 3.50
CA LEU A 221 9.18 10.44 4.35
C LEU A 221 9.29 9.89 5.77
N LYS A 222 9.36 10.81 6.75
CA LYS A 222 9.20 10.49 8.17
C LYS A 222 7.73 10.27 8.52
N TRP A 223 7.25 9.04 8.35
CA TRP A 223 5.83 8.66 8.49
C TRP A 223 5.23 9.02 9.85
N GLU A 224 6.02 8.94 10.93
CA GLU A 224 5.60 9.27 12.30
C GLU A 224 5.19 10.75 12.44
N LEU A 225 5.58 11.60 11.48
CA LEU A 225 5.19 13.00 11.48
C LEU A 225 3.75 13.22 10.99
N PHE A 226 3.13 12.25 10.31
CA PHE A 226 1.79 12.39 9.71
C PHE A 226 0.89 11.15 9.80
N ALA A 227 1.38 10.02 10.31
CA ALA A 227 0.63 8.80 10.59
C ALA A 227 0.82 8.38 12.05
N VAL A 228 -0.01 7.42 12.48
CA VAL A 228 0.08 6.77 13.79
C VAL A 228 0.32 5.28 13.54
N PHE A 229 1.29 4.69 14.22
CA PHE A 229 1.51 3.24 14.19
C PHE A 229 0.92 2.64 15.47
N VAL A 230 0.10 1.61 15.33
CA VAL A 230 -0.46 0.85 16.45
C VAL A 230 -0.12 -0.61 16.20
N LEU A 231 0.55 -1.24 17.16
CA LEU A 231 0.91 -2.65 17.04
C LEU A 231 -0.35 -3.52 17.01
N GLU A 232 -0.29 -4.64 16.31
CA GLU A 232 -1.43 -5.55 16.18
C GLU A 232 -1.94 -6.03 17.55
N LYS A 233 -1.02 -6.26 18.51
CA LYS A 233 -1.36 -6.64 19.89
C LYS A 233 -2.10 -5.53 20.68
N ASP A 234 -1.97 -4.28 20.26
CA ASP A 234 -2.50 -3.10 20.96
C ASP A 234 -3.88 -2.69 20.44
N ILE A 235 -4.47 -3.44 19.50
CA ILE A 235 -5.85 -3.28 19.04
C ILE A 235 -6.85 -3.13 20.21
N PRO A 236 -6.80 -3.91 21.31
CA PRO A 236 -7.73 -3.75 22.44
C PRO A 236 -7.63 -2.37 23.11
N SER A 237 -6.50 -1.67 22.96
CA SER A 237 -6.26 -0.33 23.51
C SER A 237 -6.40 0.78 22.45
N LEU A 238 -6.88 0.48 21.24
CA LEU A 238 -6.92 1.41 20.11
C LEU A 238 -7.52 2.78 20.47
N LYS A 239 -8.73 2.81 21.08
CA LYS A 239 -9.36 4.09 21.46
C LYS A 239 -8.49 4.88 22.42
N LYS A 240 -7.94 4.22 23.45
CA LYS A 240 -7.08 4.85 24.46
C LYS A 240 -5.85 5.46 23.82
N ILE A 241 -5.20 4.76 22.90
CA ILE A 241 -4.02 5.25 22.17
C ILE A 241 -4.39 6.50 21.35
N LEU A 242 -5.45 6.44 20.54
CA LEU A 242 -5.85 7.56 19.69
C LEU A 242 -6.31 8.80 20.48
N MET A 243 -6.96 8.59 21.64
CA MET A 243 -7.40 9.66 22.53
C MET A 243 -6.28 10.24 23.39
N SER A 244 -5.18 9.51 23.60
CA SER A 244 -3.99 10.04 24.27
C SER A 244 -3.24 11.09 23.44
N ILE A 245 -3.46 11.10 22.12
CA ILE A 245 -2.89 12.08 21.22
C ILE A 245 -3.59 13.43 21.44
N SER A 246 -2.84 14.42 21.94
CA SER A 246 -3.38 15.75 22.16
C SER A 246 -3.96 16.38 20.89
N GLU A 247 -4.98 17.21 21.03
CA GLU A 247 -5.61 17.90 19.91
C GLU A 247 -4.61 18.76 19.12
N ARG A 248 -3.60 19.33 19.78
CA ARG A 248 -2.48 20.04 19.13
C ARG A 248 -1.69 19.11 18.22
N ARG A 249 -1.32 17.91 18.71
CA ARG A 249 -0.58 16.91 17.93
C ARG A 249 -1.43 16.38 16.77
N TYR A 250 -2.72 16.09 17.00
CA TYR A 250 -3.63 15.68 15.94
C TYR A 250 -3.70 16.70 14.79
N LYS A 251 -3.84 17.99 15.11
CA LYS A 251 -3.83 19.07 14.10
C LYS A 251 -2.53 19.10 13.30
N GLN A 252 -1.38 18.86 13.93
CA GLN A 252 -0.09 18.77 13.24
C GLN A 252 -0.02 17.55 12.30
N LEU A 253 -0.46 16.38 12.76
CA LEU A 253 -0.53 15.17 11.94
C LEU A 253 -1.38 15.43 10.70
N GLN A 254 -2.61 15.93 10.87
CA GLN A 254 -3.51 16.20 9.75
C GLN A 254 -2.94 17.25 8.78
N MET A 255 -2.35 18.33 9.29
CA MET A 255 -1.71 19.34 8.44
C MET A 255 -0.63 18.71 7.56
N ARG A 256 0.20 17.83 8.12
CA ARG A 256 1.27 17.16 7.39
C ARG A 256 0.75 16.12 6.40
N VAL A 257 -0.33 15.39 6.73
CA VAL A 257 -1.05 14.54 5.76
C VAL A 257 -1.42 15.34 4.51
N LYS A 258 -1.97 16.55 4.69
CA LYS A 258 -2.33 17.42 3.56
C LYS A 258 -1.12 17.92 2.77
N ARG A 259 0.04 18.10 3.42
CA ARG A 259 1.29 18.51 2.73
C ARG A 259 1.86 17.39 1.88
N VAL A 260 1.89 16.16 2.39
CA VAL A 260 2.43 15.00 1.66
C VAL A 260 1.49 14.48 0.58
N GLN A 261 0.21 14.86 0.62
CA GLN A 261 -0.84 14.38 -0.28
C GLN A 261 -0.46 14.38 -1.78
N LYS A 262 0.22 15.43 -2.26
CA LYS A 262 0.62 15.55 -3.66
C LYS A 262 1.61 14.48 -4.12
N LEU A 263 2.41 13.92 -3.20
CA LEU A 263 3.37 12.84 -3.49
C LEU A 263 2.68 11.52 -3.81
N PHE A 264 1.40 11.39 -3.47
CA PHE A 264 0.60 10.19 -3.69
C PHE A 264 -0.39 10.35 -4.85
N PHE A 265 -0.40 11.48 -5.55
CA PHE A 265 -1.28 11.68 -6.69
C PHE A 265 -0.90 10.75 -7.83
N VAL A 266 -1.91 10.04 -8.36
CA VAL A 266 -1.76 9.20 -9.53
C VAL A 266 -2.25 9.97 -10.75
N ALA A 267 -1.40 10.07 -11.76
CA ALA A 267 -1.81 10.45 -13.10
C ALA A 267 -2.10 9.16 -13.88
N CYS A 268 -3.32 9.02 -14.39
CA CYS A 268 -3.60 8.07 -15.45
C CYS A 268 -3.47 8.87 -16.75
N GLU A 269 -2.46 8.58 -17.57
CA GLU A 269 -2.45 9.05 -18.95
C GLU A 269 -3.60 8.34 -19.69
N ALA A 270 -4.41 9.14 -20.38
CA ALA A 270 -5.57 8.68 -21.15
C ALA A 270 -5.18 8.40 -22.60
#